data_AF-A0A442G4F3-F1
#
_entry.id   AF-A0A442G4F3-F1
#
_cell.length_a   1.000
_cell.length_b   1.000
_cell.length_c   1.000
_cell.angle_alpha   90.00
_cell.angle_beta   90.00
_cell.angle_gamma   90.00
#
_symmetry.space_group_name_H-M   'P 1'
#
loop_
_entity.id
_entity.type
_entity.pdbx_description
1 polymer ?
#
loop_
_entity_poly.entity_id
_entity_poly.type
_entity_poly.pdbx_seq_one_letter_code
_entity_poly.pdbx_strand_id
1 'polypeptide(L)'
;MYNDHERPPFAKPAEGWTNLPQNPYAVRWSKFADGERMPFLVRISTGLPLLAPTYWIVSCRRPSGKQPNTLCNDLRALMYVHLWADARGVDLQDRLESGAFLTLTEVADLDTFCGKYMRDALAELPEAVGCVKLKARKSKKQRRTVKLLEKRNRLAAIYSYIEYTSADYLSRLHLQPERWKHYNSVRANCLEWISSRVKAIKKPRRNDLGDREGLEEGDVIRLRAVIEPDHPENPFRPEVRFRNYVMVKLMLDLGIRRGELLGIRVEDCTLGGSRGTITIHRRPDDPDDPRTNQPASKTNARVLPLGGRLTELLHEWIVHHRPKIRGARKHPFLIVSSSDGKPLSLSMVNKMMRQLRSRVPGLPSELSAHVLRHTWNDDFSDAMDKKGVPGDQEAKWRARLMGWRSLASGEAYLRRTVRRRADNALADMQNRLEIRHH
;
A
#
# COMPACT_ATOMS: atom_id res chain seq x y z
N MET A 1 -5.31 4.13 -46.57
CA MET A 1 -3.84 3.95 -46.51
C MET A 1 -3.38 4.32 -45.11
N TYR A 2 -3.21 3.31 -44.26
CA TYR A 2 -2.69 3.46 -42.90
C TYR A 2 -1.16 3.41 -42.99
N ASN A 3 -0.48 4.50 -42.62
CA ASN A 3 0.97 4.50 -42.46
C ASN A 3 1.33 3.95 -41.08
N ASP A 4 1.97 2.79 -41.09
CA ASP A 4 2.91 2.32 -40.07
C ASP A 4 3.97 3.40 -39.84
N HIS A 5 4.26 3.75 -38.58
CA HIS A 5 5.61 4.07 -38.11
C HIS A 5 5.67 4.06 -36.57
N GLU A 6 6.57 3.19 -36.08
CA GLU A 6 7.44 3.36 -34.91
C GLU A 6 6.87 3.15 -33.49
N ARG A 7 6.90 1.88 -33.06
CA ARG A 7 7.02 1.51 -31.65
C ARG A 7 8.41 1.91 -31.13
N PRO A 8 8.54 2.57 -29.96
CA PRO A 8 9.84 2.87 -29.39
C PRO A 8 10.59 1.59 -28.97
N PRO A 9 11.92 1.55 -29.08
CA PRO A 9 12.70 0.34 -28.83
C PRO A 9 12.71 0.04 -27.34
N PHE A 10 12.14 -1.10 -26.95
CA PHE A 10 12.36 -1.67 -25.63
C PHE A 10 13.85 -1.99 -25.49
N ALA A 11 14.49 -1.40 -24.49
CA ALA A 11 15.85 -1.75 -24.10
C ALA A 11 15.98 -3.27 -23.97
N LYS A 12 16.97 -3.87 -24.65
CA LYS A 12 17.31 -5.29 -24.53
C LYS A 12 17.48 -5.62 -23.04
N PRO A 13 16.85 -6.70 -22.52
CA PRO A 13 17.08 -7.13 -21.15
C PRO A 13 18.56 -7.49 -20.97
N ALA A 14 19.17 -7.06 -19.87
CA ALA A 14 20.51 -7.47 -19.48
C ALA A 14 20.63 -9.00 -19.55
N GLU A 15 21.73 -9.50 -20.12
CA GLU A 15 21.99 -10.93 -20.33
C GLU A 15 21.89 -11.70 -19.01
N GLY A 16 21.09 -12.77 -19.01
CA GLY A 16 20.86 -13.66 -17.85
C GLY A 16 19.40 -13.82 -17.38
N TRP A 17 18.43 -13.15 -18.02
CA TRP A 17 17.05 -13.01 -17.51
C TRP A 17 15.92 -13.55 -18.42
N THR A 18 16.22 -14.39 -19.40
CA THR A 18 15.28 -14.71 -20.50
C THR A 18 14.37 -15.93 -20.34
N ASN A 19 14.46 -16.73 -19.28
CA ASN A 19 13.75 -18.04 -19.23
C ASN A 19 12.86 -18.26 -17.99
N LEU A 20 12.06 -17.27 -17.57
CA LEU A 20 10.98 -17.54 -16.60
C LEU A 20 9.65 -17.66 -17.35
N PRO A 21 8.80 -18.65 -17.02
CA PRO A 21 7.48 -18.73 -17.60
C PRO A 21 6.69 -17.47 -17.26
N GLN A 22 5.98 -16.95 -18.27
CA GLN A 22 5.13 -15.78 -18.12
C GLN A 22 4.02 -16.11 -17.11
N ASN A 23 3.73 -15.19 -16.19
CA ASN A 23 2.64 -15.38 -15.23
C ASN A 23 1.32 -15.58 -16.00
N PRO A 24 0.61 -16.72 -15.83
CA PRO A 24 -0.65 -16.99 -16.52
C PRO A 24 -1.83 -16.16 -15.98
N TYR A 25 -1.66 -15.49 -14.84
CA TYR A 25 -2.71 -14.71 -14.20
C TYR A 25 -2.33 -13.24 -14.04
N ALA A 26 -3.34 -12.37 -14.05
CA ALA A 26 -3.17 -10.94 -13.75
C ALA A 26 -4.36 -10.42 -12.95
N VAL A 27 -4.14 -9.38 -12.14
CA VAL A 27 -5.25 -8.62 -11.54
C VAL A 27 -5.50 -7.38 -12.39
N ARG A 28 -6.66 -7.34 -13.07
CA ARG A 28 -7.11 -6.20 -13.88
C ARG A 28 -8.15 -5.38 -13.12
N TRP A 29 -8.22 -4.09 -13.41
CA TRP A 29 -9.16 -3.18 -12.77
C TRP A 29 -10.22 -2.73 -13.77
N SER A 30 -11.46 -2.65 -13.31
CA SER A 30 -12.57 -2.03 -14.03
C SER A 30 -13.11 -0.86 -13.23
N LYS A 31 -13.54 0.19 -13.94
CA LYS A 31 -14.30 1.32 -13.39
C LYS A 31 -15.71 1.25 -13.95
N PHE A 32 -16.70 1.20 -13.08
CA PHE A 32 -18.12 1.21 -13.44
C PHE A 32 -18.62 2.65 -13.65
N ALA A 33 -19.83 2.78 -14.21
CA ALA A 33 -20.40 4.07 -14.59
C ALA A 33 -20.64 5.00 -13.39
N ASP A 34 -20.96 4.43 -12.23
CA ASP A 34 -21.11 5.13 -10.95
C ASP A 34 -19.78 5.58 -10.32
N GLY A 35 -18.65 5.22 -10.93
CA GLY A 35 -17.31 5.48 -10.42
C GLY A 35 -16.75 4.36 -9.54
N GLU A 36 -17.51 3.32 -9.23
CA GLU A 36 -17.02 2.16 -8.48
C GLU A 36 -15.84 1.50 -9.19
N ARG A 37 -14.81 1.16 -8.44
CA ARG A 37 -13.61 0.48 -8.96
C ARG A 37 -13.48 -0.91 -8.38
N MET A 38 -13.44 -1.92 -9.25
CA MET A 38 -13.33 -3.31 -8.86
C MET A 38 -12.16 -4.02 -9.55
N PRO A 39 -11.27 -4.67 -8.79
CA PRO A 39 -10.27 -5.55 -9.36
C PRO A 39 -10.84 -6.95 -9.61
N PHE A 40 -10.34 -7.61 -10.65
CA PHE A 40 -10.68 -8.97 -11.06
C PHE A 40 -9.41 -9.77 -11.34
N LEU A 41 -9.37 -11.03 -10.88
CA LEU A 41 -8.30 -11.96 -11.23
C LEU A 41 -8.65 -12.60 -12.56
N VAL A 42 -7.83 -12.37 -13.58
CA VAL A 42 -8.04 -12.85 -14.95
C VAL A 42 -6.99 -13.86 -15.35
N ARG A 43 -7.37 -14.82 -16.20
CA ARG A 43 -6.42 -15.66 -16.93
C ARG A 43 -5.95 -14.90 -18.16
N ILE A 44 -4.63 -14.80 -18.37
CA ILE A 44 -4.05 -13.99 -19.45
C ILE A 44 -4.38 -14.56 -20.83
N SER A 45 -4.41 -15.88 -20.98
CA SER A 45 -4.70 -16.54 -22.26
C SER A 45 -6.10 -16.25 -22.80
N THR A 46 -7.10 -16.19 -21.91
CA THR A 46 -8.50 -15.91 -22.30
C THR A 46 -8.86 -14.43 -22.15
N GLY A 47 -8.14 -13.69 -21.30
CA GLY A 47 -8.49 -12.33 -20.90
C GLY A 47 -9.70 -12.23 -19.97
N LEU A 48 -10.33 -13.36 -19.63
CA LEU A 48 -11.57 -13.42 -18.85
C LEU A 48 -11.27 -13.53 -17.34
N PRO A 49 -12.11 -12.90 -16.48
CA PRO A 49 -12.09 -13.14 -15.04
C PRO A 49 -12.33 -14.61 -14.67
N LEU A 50 -11.61 -15.07 -13.66
CA LEU A 50 -11.89 -16.38 -13.05
C LEU A 50 -13.23 -16.31 -12.30
N LEU A 51 -14.13 -17.25 -12.59
CA LEU A 51 -15.51 -17.22 -12.12
C LEU A 51 -15.61 -17.26 -10.59
N ALA A 52 -15.05 -18.29 -9.94
CA ALA A 52 -15.13 -18.44 -8.49
C ALA A 52 -14.45 -17.29 -7.71
N PRO A 53 -13.23 -16.82 -8.05
CA PRO A 53 -12.65 -15.61 -7.45
C PRO A 53 -13.51 -14.35 -7.65
N THR A 54 -14.20 -14.23 -8.79
CA THR A 54 -15.09 -13.11 -9.08
C THR A 54 -16.34 -13.14 -8.19
N TYR A 55 -17.01 -14.29 -8.08
CA TYR A 55 -18.15 -14.41 -7.16
C TYR A 55 -17.75 -14.14 -5.71
N TRP A 56 -16.62 -14.69 -5.25
CA TRP A 56 -16.13 -14.43 -3.91
C TRP A 56 -15.90 -12.94 -3.65
N ILE A 57 -15.29 -12.22 -4.60
CA ILE A 57 -14.99 -10.81 -4.38
C ILE A 57 -16.25 -9.94 -4.40
N VAL A 58 -17.19 -10.23 -5.30
CA VAL A 58 -18.42 -9.45 -5.49
C VAL A 58 -19.47 -9.76 -4.42
N SER A 59 -19.62 -11.02 -4.02
CA SER A 59 -20.72 -11.46 -3.16
C SER A 59 -20.32 -11.60 -1.69
N CYS A 60 -19.04 -11.76 -1.37
CA CYS A 60 -18.56 -11.87 0.01
C CYS A 60 -17.72 -10.66 0.43
N ARG A 61 -16.67 -10.35 -0.33
CA ARG A 61 -15.65 -9.38 0.12
C ARG A 61 -16.08 -7.92 -0.05
N ARG A 62 -16.66 -7.55 -1.20
CA ARG A 62 -17.12 -6.18 -1.47
C ARG A 62 -18.27 -5.76 -0.53
N PRO A 63 -19.33 -6.56 -0.31
CA PRO A 63 -20.43 -6.21 0.59
C PRO A 63 -19.99 -6.05 2.05
N SER A 64 -18.89 -6.72 2.45
CA SER A 64 -18.24 -6.54 3.75
C SER A 64 -17.54 -5.17 3.92
N GLY A 65 -17.81 -4.18 3.05
CA GLY A 65 -17.26 -2.82 3.11
C GLY A 65 -15.76 -2.72 2.82
N LYS A 66 -15.16 -3.73 2.15
CA LYS A 66 -13.72 -3.73 1.88
C LYS A 66 -13.37 -2.73 0.78
N GLN A 67 -12.30 -1.98 1.03
CA GLN A 67 -11.78 -1.01 0.05
C GLN A 67 -11.22 -1.74 -1.20
N PRO A 68 -11.33 -1.15 -2.40
CA PRO A 68 -10.86 -1.79 -3.64
C PRO A 68 -9.39 -2.24 -3.62
N ASN A 69 -8.52 -1.48 -2.96
CA ASN A 69 -7.11 -1.87 -2.81
C ASN A 69 -6.92 -3.11 -1.92
N THR A 70 -7.79 -3.33 -0.92
CA THR A 70 -7.79 -4.56 -0.12
C THR A 70 -8.25 -5.73 -0.97
N LEU A 71 -9.32 -5.56 -1.75
CA LEU A 71 -9.80 -6.54 -2.71
C LEU A 71 -8.72 -6.94 -3.73
N CYS A 72 -7.96 -5.97 -4.21
CA CYS A 72 -6.83 -6.22 -5.12
C CYS A 72 -5.73 -7.06 -4.45
N ASN A 73 -5.45 -6.86 -3.16
CA ASN A 73 -4.48 -7.66 -2.43
C ASN A 73 -5.00 -9.08 -2.15
N ASP A 74 -6.28 -9.22 -1.83
CA ASP A 74 -6.96 -10.51 -1.68
C ASP A 74 -6.87 -11.32 -2.98
N LEU A 75 -7.14 -10.73 -4.15
CA LEU A 75 -6.96 -11.40 -5.45
C LEU A 75 -5.52 -11.72 -5.79
N ARG A 76 -4.56 -10.87 -5.39
CA ARG A 76 -3.14 -11.21 -5.52
C ARG A 76 -2.75 -12.40 -4.65
N ALA A 77 -3.39 -12.59 -3.51
CA ALA A 77 -3.24 -13.80 -2.72
C ALA A 77 -3.86 -15.02 -3.41
N LEU A 78 -5.05 -14.88 -4.02
CA LEU A 78 -5.65 -15.98 -4.78
C LEU A 78 -4.84 -16.37 -6.01
N MET A 79 -4.17 -15.42 -6.65
CA MET A 79 -3.21 -15.74 -7.71
C MET A 79 -2.14 -16.74 -7.23
N TYR A 80 -1.71 -16.69 -5.96
CA TYR A 80 -0.76 -17.68 -5.43
C TYR A 80 -1.36 -19.09 -5.32
N VAL A 81 -2.63 -19.24 -4.92
CA VAL A 81 -3.25 -20.59 -4.86
C VAL A 81 -3.47 -21.17 -6.26
N HIS A 82 -3.83 -20.33 -7.24
CA HIS A 82 -3.94 -20.78 -8.64
C HIS A 82 -2.58 -21.12 -9.26
N LEU A 83 -1.53 -20.32 -8.99
CA LEU A 83 -0.17 -20.66 -9.42
C LEU A 83 0.35 -21.94 -8.77
N TRP A 84 0.04 -22.14 -7.49
CA TRP A 84 0.37 -23.37 -6.78
C TRP A 84 -0.34 -24.57 -7.39
N ALA A 85 -1.64 -24.44 -7.66
CA ALA A 85 -2.47 -25.47 -8.27
C ALA A 85 -1.92 -25.86 -9.66
N ASP A 86 -1.64 -24.88 -10.51
CA ASP A 86 -1.01 -25.09 -11.83
C ASP A 86 0.37 -25.76 -11.70
N ALA A 87 1.19 -25.35 -10.73
CA ALA A 87 2.52 -25.93 -10.50
C ALA A 87 2.48 -27.39 -10.04
N ARG A 88 1.39 -27.82 -9.41
CA ARG A 88 1.21 -29.18 -8.86
C ARG A 88 0.23 -30.04 -9.63
N GLY A 89 -0.33 -29.53 -10.73
CA GLY A 89 -1.34 -30.24 -11.51
C GLY A 89 -2.63 -30.51 -10.73
N VAL A 90 -2.97 -29.63 -9.78
CA VAL A 90 -4.18 -29.74 -8.97
C VAL A 90 -5.29 -28.93 -9.64
N ASP A 91 -6.40 -29.56 -10.01
CA ASP A 91 -7.60 -28.84 -10.40
C ASP A 91 -8.34 -28.36 -9.14
N LEU A 92 -8.08 -27.11 -8.74
CA LEU A 92 -8.67 -26.55 -7.53
C LEU A 92 -10.19 -26.48 -7.61
N GLN A 93 -10.78 -26.29 -8.79
CA GLN A 93 -12.22 -26.18 -8.92
C GLN A 93 -12.88 -27.56 -8.77
N ASP A 94 -12.38 -28.56 -9.49
CA ASP A 94 -12.86 -29.94 -9.37
C ASP A 94 -12.74 -30.46 -7.93
N ARG A 95 -11.62 -30.18 -7.24
CA ARG A 95 -11.42 -30.57 -5.83
C ARG A 95 -12.47 -29.99 -4.88
N LEU A 96 -12.88 -28.74 -5.10
CA LEU A 96 -13.91 -28.09 -4.28
C LEU A 96 -15.32 -28.57 -4.65
N GLU A 97 -15.55 -28.89 -5.92
CA GLU A 97 -16.83 -29.40 -6.45
C GLU A 97 -17.12 -30.84 -6.02
N SER A 98 -16.14 -31.71 -6.19
CA SER A 98 -16.20 -33.13 -5.83
C SER A 98 -16.23 -33.37 -4.32
N GLY A 99 -15.75 -32.40 -3.53
CA GLY A 99 -15.60 -32.53 -2.08
C GLY A 99 -14.31 -33.23 -1.64
N ALA A 100 -13.33 -33.39 -2.54
CA ALA A 100 -12.02 -33.95 -2.20
C ALA A 100 -11.13 -32.98 -1.41
N PHE A 101 -11.26 -31.66 -1.65
CA PHE A 101 -10.46 -30.60 -1.04
C PHE A 101 -8.93 -30.82 -1.14
N LEU A 102 -8.15 -29.99 -0.44
CA LEU A 102 -6.71 -30.14 -0.30
C LEU A 102 -6.40 -31.04 0.90
N THR A 103 -5.50 -32.00 0.71
CA THR A 103 -4.91 -32.84 1.74
C THR A 103 -3.99 -32.04 2.68
N LEU A 104 -3.66 -32.60 3.84
CA LEU A 104 -2.75 -31.97 4.80
C LEU A 104 -1.36 -31.66 4.20
N THR A 105 -0.85 -32.56 3.36
CA THR A 105 0.44 -32.41 2.67
C THR A 105 0.38 -31.29 1.62
N GLU A 106 -0.70 -31.22 0.84
CA GLU A 106 -0.95 -30.12 -0.09
C GLU A 106 -1.07 -28.78 0.64
N VAL A 107 -1.77 -28.71 1.78
CA VAL A 107 -1.86 -27.49 2.60
C VAL A 107 -0.50 -27.07 3.16
N ALA A 108 0.35 -28.01 3.58
CA ALA A 108 1.70 -27.72 4.04
C ALA A 108 2.61 -27.18 2.92
N ASP A 109 2.43 -27.70 1.71
CA ASP A 109 3.16 -27.21 0.55
C ASP A 109 2.65 -25.84 0.09
N LEU A 110 1.34 -25.62 0.05
CA LEU A 110 0.72 -24.32 -0.25
C LEU A 110 1.19 -23.23 0.73
N ASP A 111 1.32 -23.56 2.01
CA ASP A 111 1.89 -22.68 3.02
C ASP A 111 3.33 -22.26 2.71
N THR A 112 4.15 -23.22 2.29
CA THR A 112 5.52 -22.95 1.83
C THR A 112 5.51 -22.11 0.56
N PHE A 113 4.62 -22.40 -0.38
CA PHE A 113 4.44 -21.67 -1.64
C PHE A 113 4.03 -20.21 -1.43
N CYS A 114 3.11 -19.95 -0.50
CA CYS A 114 2.68 -18.60 -0.12
C CYS A 114 3.81 -17.75 0.50
N GLY A 115 4.89 -18.37 0.99
CA GLY A 115 6.09 -17.71 1.49
C GLY A 115 7.06 -17.21 0.41
N LYS A 116 6.83 -17.56 -0.86
CA LYS A 116 7.74 -17.25 -1.97
C LYS A 116 7.50 -15.86 -2.56
N TYR A 117 8.56 -15.26 -3.09
CA TYR A 117 8.40 -14.13 -4.02
C TYR A 117 7.77 -14.62 -5.32
N MET A 118 7.09 -13.71 -6.02
CA MET A 118 6.40 -14.04 -7.28
C MET A 118 7.34 -14.72 -8.28
N ARG A 119 8.59 -14.25 -8.40
CA ARG A 119 9.60 -14.85 -9.27
C ARG A 119 9.84 -16.33 -8.97
N ASP A 120 9.96 -16.68 -7.69
CA ASP A 120 10.26 -18.05 -7.27
C ASP A 120 9.04 -18.96 -7.40
N ALA A 121 7.83 -18.41 -7.22
CA ALA A 121 6.58 -19.11 -7.48
C ALA A 121 6.43 -19.45 -8.98
N LEU A 122 6.72 -18.50 -9.87
CA LEU A 122 6.68 -18.71 -11.33
C LEU A 122 7.72 -19.74 -11.80
N ALA A 123 8.90 -19.77 -11.18
CA ALA A 123 9.95 -20.72 -11.53
C ALA A 123 9.59 -22.20 -11.30
N GLU A 124 8.52 -22.48 -10.56
CA GLU A 124 8.00 -23.83 -10.30
C GLU A 124 6.87 -24.24 -11.25
N LEU A 125 6.42 -23.35 -12.13
CA LEU A 125 5.46 -23.72 -13.18
C LEU A 125 6.11 -24.68 -14.18
N PRO A 126 5.37 -25.67 -14.71
CA PRO A 126 5.83 -26.49 -15.82
C PRO A 126 6.27 -25.61 -17.00
N GLU A 127 7.41 -25.91 -17.61
CA GLU A 127 7.79 -25.28 -18.86
C GLU A 127 6.76 -25.70 -19.93
N ALA A 128 6.27 -24.73 -20.72
CA ALA A 128 5.41 -25.04 -21.87
C ALA A 128 6.11 -26.08 -22.75
N VAL A 129 5.38 -27.13 -23.12
CA VAL A 129 5.85 -28.33 -23.81
C VAL A 129 6.90 -27.99 -24.87
N GLY A 130 8.11 -28.53 -24.71
CA GLY A 130 9.15 -28.50 -25.75
C GLY A 130 10.55 -28.05 -25.31
N CYS A 131 11.08 -28.56 -24.20
CA CYS A 131 12.52 -28.61 -23.91
C CYS A 131 12.76 -29.46 -22.64
N VAL A 132 13.11 -30.74 -22.77
CA VAL A 132 13.61 -31.51 -21.62
C VAL A 132 15.02 -31.02 -21.32
N LYS A 133 15.17 -30.07 -20.40
CA LYS A 133 16.47 -29.80 -19.77
C LYS A 133 16.49 -30.43 -18.38
N LEU A 134 17.31 -31.48 -18.24
CA LEU A 134 17.74 -32.00 -16.95
C LEU A 134 18.29 -30.83 -16.11
N LYS A 135 17.52 -30.33 -15.13
CA LYS A 135 17.98 -29.26 -14.25
C LYS A 135 18.97 -29.85 -13.25
N ALA A 136 20.26 -29.54 -13.45
CA ALA A 136 21.27 -29.69 -12.43
C ALA A 136 20.79 -29.04 -11.12
N ARG A 137 20.88 -29.79 -10.03
CA ARG A 137 20.47 -29.41 -8.68
C ARG A 137 21.30 -28.19 -8.22
N LYS A 138 20.87 -26.98 -8.56
CA LYS A 138 21.56 -25.75 -8.14
C LYS A 138 21.55 -25.70 -6.62
N SER A 139 22.73 -25.44 -6.03
CA SER A 139 22.94 -25.39 -4.58
C SER A 139 21.93 -24.46 -3.90
N LYS A 140 21.59 -24.77 -2.64
CA LYS A 140 20.69 -24.01 -1.76
C LYS A 140 21.21 -22.57 -1.56
N LYS A 141 21.12 -21.70 -2.56
CA LYS A 141 21.11 -20.26 -2.34
C LYS A 141 19.87 -20.00 -1.50
N GLN A 142 20.10 -19.46 -0.30
CA GLN A 142 19.09 -19.06 0.67
C GLN A 142 17.95 -18.34 -0.05
N ARG A 143 16.86 -19.07 -0.33
CA ARG A 143 15.72 -18.52 -1.08
C ARG A 143 15.12 -17.44 -0.19
N ARG A 144 15.15 -16.19 -0.65
CA ARG A 144 14.57 -15.07 0.09
C ARG A 144 13.08 -15.39 0.27
N THR A 145 12.58 -15.35 1.51
CA THR A 145 11.16 -15.48 1.81
C THR A 145 10.52 -14.11 1.95
N VAL A 146 9.22 -14.02 1.68
CA VAL A 146 8.47 -12.79 1.96
C VAL A 146 8.34 -12.59 3.47
N LYS A 147 8.03 -11.36 3.90
CA LYS A 147 7.71 -11.07 5.30
C LYS A 147 6.58 -11.99 5.79
N LEU A 148 6.71 -12.53 7.01
CA LEU A 148 5.73 -13.44 7.60
C LEU A 148 4.29 -12.90 7.56
N LEU A 149 4.11 -11.60 7.78
CA LEU A 149 2.80 -10.95 7.69
C LEU A 149 2.17 -11.03 6.29
N GLU A 150 2.97 -10.93 5.24
CA GLU A 150 2.49 -11.06 3.86
C GLU A 150 2.03 -12.50 3.59
N LYS A 151 2.81 -13.50 4.02
CA LYS A 151 2.41 -14.91 3.97
C LYS A 151 1.10 -15.16 4.74
N ARG A 152 0.96 -14.60 5.95
CA ARG A 152 -0.28 -14.68 6.74
C ARG A 152 -1.47 -14.09 5.98
N ASN A 153 -1.32 -12.90 5.39
CA ASN A 153 -2.40 -12.24 4.65
C ASN A 153 -2.83 -13.09 3.44
N ARG A 154 -1.87 -13.71 2.75
CA ARG A 154 -2.17 -14.62 1.63
C ARG A 154 -2.99 -15.82 2.07
N LEU A 155 -2.55 -16.51 3.11
CA LEU A 155 -3.26 -17.66 3.67
C LEU A 155 -4.65 -17.29 4.20
N ALA A 156 -4.81 -16.12 4.82
CA ALA A 156 -6.10 -15.65 5.30
C ALA A 156 -7.09 -15.37 4.16
N ALA A 157 -6.62 -14.79 3.04
CA ALA A 157 -7.43 -14.59 1.85
C ALA A 157 -7.81 -15.92 1.20
N ILE A 158 -6.87 -16.85 1.08
CA ILE A 158 -7.11 -18.21 0.55
C ILE A 158 -8.12 -18.97 1.42
N TYR A 159 -7.97 -18.94 2.75
CA TYR A 159 -8.92 -19.52 3.69
C TYR A 159 -10.33 -18.99 3.43
N SER A 160 -10.49 -17.66 3.41
CA SER A 160 -11.80 -17.03 3.22
C SER A 160 -12.41 -17.32 1.85
N TYR A 161 -11.57 -17.48 0.82
CA TYR A 161 -12.01 -17.89 -0.51
C TYR A 161 -12.50 -19.33 -0.56
N ILE A 162 -11.72 -20.27 -0.01
CA ILE A 162 -12.10 -21.69 0.05
C ILE A 162 -13.35 -21.86 0.91
N GLU A 163 -13.41 -21.20 2.07
CA GLU A 163 -14.56 -21.23 2.98
C GLU A 163 -15.86 -20.82 2.28
N TYR A 164 -15.83 -19.68 1.57
CA TYR A 164 -16.99 -19.17 0.84
C TYR A 164 -17.38 -20.06 -0.34
N THR A 165 -16.41 -20.39 -1.19
CA THR A 165 -16.65 -21.16 -2.41
C THR A 165 -17.19 -22.56 -2.08
N SER A 166 -16.62 -23.21 -1.07
CA SER A 166 -17.11 -24.51 -0.61
C SER A 166 -18.45 -24.45 0.13
N ALA A 167 -18.78 -23.33 0.79
CA ALA A 167 -20.10 -23.16 1.41
C ALA A 167 -21.21 -23.09 0.36
N ASP A 168 -20.95 -22.45 -0.78
CA ASP A 168 -21.88 -22.43 -1.92
C ASP A 168 -22.17 -23.85 -2.43
N TYR A 169 -21.15 -24.68 -2.65
CA TYR A 169 -21.34 -26.11 -3.01
C TYR A 169 -22.07 -26.89 -1.93
N LEU A 170 -21.67 -26.73 -0.66
CA LEU A 170 -22.30 -27.42 0.47
C LEU A 170 -23.80 -27.09 0.55
N SER A 171 -24.20 -25.85 0.27
CA SER A 171 -25.61 -25.44 0.27
C SER A 171 -26.45 -26.20 -0.76
N ARG A 172 -25.87 -26.55 -1.91
CA ARG A 172 -26.54 -27.35 -2.95
C ARG A 172 -26.72 -28.82 -2.57
N LEU A 173 -25.96 -29.32 -1.60
CA LEU A 173 -26.03 -30.70 -1.13
C LEU A 173 -27.08 -30.94 -0.04
N HIS A 174 -27.88 -29.94 0.33
CA HIS A 174 -28.83 -30.04 1.46
C HIS A 174 -29.86 -31.17 1.33
N LEU A 175 -30.19 -31.60 0.10
CA LEU A 175 -31.08 -32.74 -0.17
C LEU A 175 -30.38 -34.11 -0.16
N GLN A 176 -29.06 -34.16 0.07
CA GLN A 176 -28.25 -35.39 0.08
C GLN A 176 -27.49 -35.49 1.42
N PRO A 177 -28.14 -35.91 2.53
CA PRO A 177 -27.59 -35.79 3.88
C PRO A 177 -26.22 -36.48 4.07
N GLU A 178 -26.04 -37.67 3.51
CA GLU A 178 -24.78 -38.41 3.66
C GLU A 178 -23.63 -37.74 2.88
N ARG A 179 -23.91 -37.29 1.65
CA ARG A 179 -22.94 -36.53 0.86
C ARG A 179 -22.62 -35.18 1.51
N TRP A 180 -23.63 -34.51 2.06
CA TRP A 180 -23.48 -33.27 2.80
C TRP A 180 -22.58 -33.46 4.02
N LYS A 181 -22.82 -34.50 4.84
CA LYS A 181 -22.01 -34.81 6.03
C LYS A 181 -20.56 -35.09 5.64
N HIS A 182 -20.33 -35.93 4.63
CA HIS A 182 -19.00 -36.26 4.15
C HIS A 182 -18.27 -35.01 3.64
N TYR A 183 -18.90 -34.26 2.74
CA TYR A 183 -18.36 -33.01 2.21
C TYR A 183 -18.01 -32.03 3.34
N ASN A 184 -18.93 -31.82 4.29
CA ASN A 184 -18.72 -30.88 5.39
C ASN A 184 -17.57 -31.31 6.32
N SER A 185 -17.40 -32.63 6.56
CA SER A 185 -16.30 -33.16 7.36
C SER A 185 -14.94 -32.92 6.68
N VAL A 186 -14.81 -33.26 5.40
CA VAL A 186 -13.57 -33.06 4.64
C VAL A 186 -13.25 -31.55 4.51
N ARG A 187 -14.27 -30.74 4.23
CA ARG A 187 -14.20 -29.27 4.22
C ARG A 187 -13.67 -28.72 5.54
N ALA A 188 -14.24 -29.15 6.66
CA ALA A 188 -13.86 -28.65 7.99
C ALA A 188 -12.39 -28.94 8.32
N ASN A 189 -11.92 -30.15 7.99
CA ASN A 189 -10.51 -30.52 8.16
C ASN A 189 -9.57 -29.61 7.33
N CYS A 190 -9.88 -29.43 6.04
CA CYS A 190 -9.09 -28.58 5.15
C CYS A 190 -9.02 -27.13 5.65
N LEU A 191 -10.18 -26.58 6.04
CA LEU A 191 -10.25 -25.22 6.60
C LEU A 191 -9.44 -25.10 7.88
N GLU A 192 -9.50 -26.07 8.79
CA GLU A 192 -8.75 -26.00 10.05
C GLU A 192 -7.23 -26.08 9.85
N TRP A 193 -6.76 -26.88 8.88
CA TRP A 193 -5.33 -26.91 8.51
C TRP A 193 -4.84 -25.57 7.99
N ILE A 194 -5.64 -24.83 7.23
CA ILE A 194 -5.28 -23.48 6.79
C ILE A 194 -5.40 -22.47 7.94
N SER A 195 -6.47 -22.56 8.75
CA SER A 195 -6.75 -21.68 9.89
C SER A 195 -5.62 -21.71 10.92
N SER A 196 -5.14 -22.91 11.27
CA SER A 196 -4.04 -23.12 12.22
C SER A 196 -2.74 -22.45 11.75
N ARG A 197 -2.41 -22.52 10.46
CA ARG A 197 -1.23 -21.85 9.88
C ARG A 197 -1.35 -20.33 9.89
N VAL A 198 -2.54 -19.79 9.62
CA VAL A 198 -2.80 -18.34 9.74
C VAL A 198 -2.62 -17.89 11.20
N LYS A 199 -3.13 -18.66 12.16
CA LYS A 199 -3.04 -18.36 13.60
C LYS A 199 -1.59 -18.45 14.12
N ALA A 200 -0.81 -19.43 13.65
CA ALA A 200 0.58 -19.64 14.04
C ALA A 200 1.49 -18.44 13.73
N ILE A 201 1.25 -17.73 12.62
CA ILE A 201 2.00 -16.53 12.27
C ILE A 201 1.47 -15.35 13.06
N LYS A 202 2.04 -15.02 14.22
CA LYS A 202 1.60 -13.86 15.02
C LYS A 202 1.80 -12.56 14.24
N LYS A 203 0.83 -11.64 14.36
CA LYS A 203 1.01 -10.27 13.87
C LYS A 203 2.08 -9.59 14.75
N PRO A 204 3.00 -8.79 14.18
CA PRO A 204 3.89 -7.96 14.97
C PRO A 204 3.07 -7.16 15.99
N ARG A 205 3.56 -7.06 17.23
CA ARG A 205 2.92 -6.15 18.19
C ARG A 205 3.27 -4.73 17.76
N ARG A 206 2.37 -3.77 18.01
CA ARG A 206 2.56 -2.35 17.65
C ARG A 206 3.79 -1.68 18.30
N ASN A 207 4.53 -2.40 19.15
CA ASN A 207 5.66 -1.92 19.94
C ASN A 207 6.97 -2.70 19.70
N ASP A 208 7.07 -3.56 18.68
CA ASP A 208 8.29 -4.38 18.44
C ASP A 208 9.47 -3.48 18.00
N LEU A 209 10.68 -3.64 18.57
CA LEU A 209 11.89 -2.86 18.22
C LEU A 209 12.11 -2.76 16.69
N GLY A 210 12.23 -1.54 16.16
CA GLY A 210 12.52 -1.29 14.73
C GLY A 210 11.33 -0.88 13.83
N ASP A 211 10.17 -0.49 14.38
CA ASP A 211 9.14 0.17 13.56
C ASP A 211 9.57 1.57 13.09
N ARG A 212 8.92 2.06 12.04
CA ARG A 212 9.26 3.34 11.40
C ARG A 212 8.99 4.52 12.33
N GLU A 213 9.99 5.36 12.51
CA GLU A 213 9.92 6.62 13.24
C GLU A 213 9.96 7.81 12.25
N GLY A 214 9.87 9.05 12.76
CA GLY A 214 10.09 10.25 11.97
C GLY A 214 11.54 10.38 11.51
N LEU A 215 11.79 11.35 10.64
CA LEU A 215 13.16 11.71 10.24
C LEU A 215 13.93 12.29 11.44
N GLU A 216 15.24 12.13 11.42
CA GLU A 216 16.13 12.87 12.32
C GLU A 216 16.14 14.36 11.96
N GLU A 217 16.45 15.24 12.91
CA GLU A 217 16.42 16.69 12.70
C GLU A 217 17.31 17.13 11.54
N GLY A 218 18.52 16.56 11.45
CA GLY A 218 19.45 16.80 10.34
C GLY A 218 18.88 16.37 8.98
N ASP A 219 18.17 15.25 8.91
CA ASP A 219 17.53 14.76 7.69
C ASP A 219 16.36 15.66 7.26
N VAL A 220 15.61 16.22 8.23
CA VAL A 220 14.53 17.18 7.95
C VAL A 220 15.11 18.47 7.38
N ILE A 221 16.17 19.00 7.99
CA ILE A 221 16.88 20.20 7.51
C ILE A 221 17.40 19.96 6.09
N ARG A 222 18.08 18.83 5.87
CA ARG A 222 18.62 18.44 4.58
C ARG A 222 17.54 18.29 3.51
N LEU A 223 16.44 17.60 3.84
CA LEU A 223 15.31 17.43 2.93
C LEU A 223 14.68 18.78 2.55
N ARG A 224 14.48 19.67 3.53
CA ARG A 224 13.92 21.01 3.30
C ARG A 224 14.82 21.86 2.42
N ALA A 225 16.14 21.78 2.58
CA ALA A 225 17.07 22.49 1.72
C ALA A 225 17.07 21.96 0.28
N VAL A 226 17.22 20.65 0.08
CA VAL A 226 17.41 20.06 -1.27
C VAL A 226 16.13 20.09 -2.11
N ILE A 227 14.96 20.07 -1.46
CA ILE A 227 13.69 20.07 -2.19
C ILE A 227 13.33 21.45 -2.76
N GLU A 228 14.00 22.52 -2.32
CA GLU A 228 13.84 23.85 -2.92
C GLU A 228 14.04 23.80 -4.45
N PRO A 229 13.21 24.51 -5.25
CA PRO A 229 13.23 24.38 -6.71
C PRO A 229 14.58 24.69 -7.36
N ASP A 230 15.32 25.64 -6.81
CA ASP A 230 16.57 26.13 -7.38
C ASP A 230 17.82 25.48 -6.76
N HIS A 231 17.64 24.56 -5.80
CA HIS A 231 18.76 23.91 -5.16
C HIS A 231 19.59 23.08 -6.18
N PRO A 232 20.92 23.23 -6.22
CA PRO A 232 21.77 22.57 -7.23
C PRO A 232 21.70 21.04 -7.14
N GLU A 233 21.59 20.48 -5.93
CA GLU A 233 21.46 19.04 -5.71
C GLU A 233 20.02 18.51 -5.85
N ASN A 234 19.05 19.32 -6.28
CA ASN A 234 17.69 18.85 -6.49
C ASN A 234 17.68 17.80 -7.63
N PRO A 235 17.33 16.53 -7.33
CA PRO A 235 17.55 15.41 -8.26
C PRO A 235 16.53 15.35 -9.40
N PHE A 236 15.58 16.29 -9.42
CA PHE A 236 14.48 16.31 -10.36
C PHE A 236 14.74 17.28 -11.52
N ARG A 237 14.10 17.01 -12.65
CA ARG A 237 14.13 17.92 -13.81
C ARG A 237 13.39 19.22 -13.51
N PRO A 238 13.81 20.37 -14.04
CA PRO A 238 13.23 21.68 -13.72
C PRO A 238 11.70 21.72 -13.74
N GLU A 239 11.07 21.12 -14.76
CA GLU A 239 9.62 21.12 -14.99
C GLU A 239 8.78 20.39 -13.91
N VAL A 240 9.43 19.62 -13.02
CA VAL A 240 8.76 18.91 -11.92
C VAL A 240 9.18 19.39 -10.53
N ARG A 241 10.21 20.25 -10.42
CA ARG A 241 10.79 20.64 -9.13
C ARG A 241 9.78 21.36 -8.24
N PHE A 242 9.14 22.41 -8.76
CA PHE A 242 8.18 23.19 -7.99
C PHE A 242 6.96 22.36 -7.54
N ARG A 243 6.42 21.50 -8.41
CA ARG A 243 5.36 20.56 -8.02
C ARG A 243 5.80 19.65 -6.87
N ASN A 244 6.99 19.06 -6.97
CA ASN A 244 7.50 18.16 -5.94
C ASN A 244 7.78 18.91 -4.63
N TYR A 245 8.24 20.15 -4.70
CA TYR A 245 8.40 21.06 -3.57
C TYR A 245 7.08 21.26 -2.82
N VAL A 246 6.03 21.69 -3.52
CA VAL A 246 4.67 21.84 -2.97
C VAL A 246 4.18 20.55 -2.31
N MET A 247 4.37 19.40 -2.98
CA MET A 247 3.95 18.10 -2.45
C MET A 247 4.66 17.76 -1.13
N VAL A 248 5.98 17.93 -1.06
CA VAL A 248 6.77 17.64 0.14
C VAL A 248 6.40 18.61 1.28
N LYS A 249 6.26 19.90 0.99
CA LYS A 249 5.81 20.91 1.95
C LYS A 249 4.44 20.59 2.53
N LEU A 250 3.46 20.25 1.70
CA LEU A 250 2.13 19.83 2.17
C LEU A 250 2.19 18.58 3.07
N MET A 251 2.98 17.58 2.71
CA MET A 251 3.09 16.35 3.51
C MET A 251 3.82 16.57 4.84
N LEU A 252 4.89 17.38 4.85
CA LEU A 252 5.66 17.70 6.04
C LEU A 252 4.92 18.64 6.98
N ASP A 253 4.31 19.70 6.46
CA ASP A 253 3.73 20.77 7.28
C ASP A 253 2.33 20.39 7.81
N LEU A 254 1.57 19.57 7.07
CA LEU A 254 0.20 19.16 7.43
C LEU A 254 0.09 17.71 7.90
N GLY A 255 1.17 16.93 7.80
CA GLY A 255 1.18 15.51 8.14
C GLY A 255 0.26 14.63 7.29
N ILE A 256 -0.25 15.10 6.16
CA ILE A 256 -1.25 14.39 5.35
C ILE A 256 -0.67 13.14 4.65
N ARG A 257 -1.49 12.11 4.50
CA ARG A 257 -1.14 10.89 3.76
C ARG A 257 -1.08 11.19 2.26
N ARG A 258 -0.23 10.44 1.53
CA ARG A 258 -0.18 10.50 0.06
C ARG A 258 -1.54 10.35 -0.64
N GLY A 259 -2.45 9.57 -0.05
CA GLY A 259 -3.81 9.39 -0.57
C GLY A 259 -4.66 10.65 -0.44
N GLU A 260 -4.52 11.35 0.70
CA GLU A 260 -5.17 12.64 0.94
C GLU A 260 -4.58 13.71 0.01
N LEU A 261 -3.25 13.84 -0.05
CA LEU A 261 -2.53 14.78 -0.93
C LEU A 261 -3.05 14.74 -2.38
N LEU A 262 -3.16 13.54 -2.93
CA LEU A 262 -3.57 13.34 -4.32
C LEU A 262 -5.09 13.44 -4.55
N GLY A 263 -5.87 13.48 -3.47
CA GLY A 263 -7.32 13.66 -3.49
C GLY A 263 -7.77 15.12 -3.33
N ILE A 264 -6.85 16.04 -2.98
CA ILE A 264 -7.14 17.47 -2.87
C ILE A 264 -7.49 18.03 -4.25
N ARG A 265 -8.58 18.79 -4.30
CA ARG A 265 -9.02 19.59 -5.45
C ARG A 265 -8.67 21.07 -5.23
N VAL A 266 -8.60 21.86 -6.29
CA VAL A 266 -8.34 23.31 -6.22
C VAL A 266 -9.41 24.00 -5.38
N GLU A 267 -10.68 23.60 -5.53
CA GLU A 267 -11.81 24.11 -4.74
C GLU A 267 -11.73 23.79 -3.24
N ASP A 268 -10.88 22.84 -2.83
CA ASP A 268 -10.67 22.50 -1.42
C ASP A 268 -9.75 23.51 -0.70
N CYS A 269 -9.14 24.43 -1.45
CA CYS A 269 -8.19 25.41 -0.95
C CYS A 269 -8.85 26.79 -0.85
N THR A 270 -8.94 27.34 0.36
CA THR A 270 -9.32 28.75 0.58
C THR A 270 -8.07 29.54 0.93
N LEU A 271 -7.62 30.43 0.04
CA LEU A 271 -6.36 31.16 0.17
C LEU A 271 -6.65 32.67 0.21
N GLY A 272 -6.66 33.28 1.40
CA GLY A 272 -6.99 34.69 1.59
C GLY A 272 -5.95 35.45 2.41
N GLY A 273 -5.19 36.34 1.78
CA GLY A 273 -4.13 37.09 2.45
C GLY A 273 -3.10 36.18 3.13
N SER A 274 -2.77 36.45 4.40
CA SER A 274 -1.79 35.70 5.18
C SER A 274 -2.32 34.42 5.85
N ARG A 275 -3.59 34.06 5.63
CA ARG A 275 -4.22 32.86 6.21
C ARG A 275 -4.93 32.05 5.14
N GLY A 276 -4.71 30.74 5.16
CA GLY A 276 -5.40 29.82 4.26
C GLY A 276 -5.92 28.59 4.98
N THR A 277 -6.76 27.82 4.29
CA THR A 277 -7.21 26.50 4.73
C THR A 277 -7.20 25.52 3.57
N ILE A 278 -7.01 24.24 3.90
CA ILE A 278 -7.27 23.11 3.00
C ILE A 278 -8.27 22.19 3.66
N THR A 279 -9.32 21.83 2.93
CA THR A 279 -10.27 20.82 3.36
C THR A 279 -9.90 19.45 2.79
N ILE A 280 -9.62 18.48 3.66
CA ILE A 280 -9.44 17.09 3.26
C ILE A 280 -10.80 16.43 3.25
N HIS A 281 -11.28 16.04 2.06
CA HIS A 281 -12.55 15.30 1.91
C HIS A 281 -12.33 13.79 1.75
N ARG A 282 -13.38 13.02 2.04
CA ARG A 282 -13.50 11.62 1.61
C ARG A 282 -14.38 11.56 0.37
N ARG A 283 -13.81 11.14 -0.76
CA ARG A 283 -14.51 10.97 -2.04
C ARG A 283 -14.34 9.52 -2.52
N PRO A 284 -14.89 8.51 -1.83
CA PRO A 284 -14.78 7.13 -2.32
C PRO A 284 -15.50 7.01 -3.67
N ASP A 285 -14.90 6.24 -4.59
CA ASP A 285 -15.52 5.90 -5.87
C ASP A 285 -15.88 7.14 -6.72
N ASP A 286 -15.07 8.19 -6.64
CA ASP A 286 -15.28 9.46 -7.34
C ASP A 286 -15.32 9.26 -8.88
N PRO A 287 -16.45 9.57 -9.55
CA PRO A 287 -16.58 9.41 -11.01
C PRO A 287 -15.69 10.39 -11.78
N ASP A 288 -15.37 11.56 -11.22
CA ASP A 288 -14.50 12.56 -11.86
C ASP A 288 -13.03 12.15 -11.82
N ASP A 289 -12.66 11.19 -10.95
CA ASP A 289 -11.29 10.72 -10.87
C ASP A 289 -10.99 9.73 -12.02
N PRO A 290 -10.11 10.07 -12.97
CA PRO A 290 -9.80 9.19 -14.08
C PRO A 290 -8.84 8.05 -13.69
N ARG A 291 -8.27 8.08 -12.48
CA ARG A 291 -7.25 7.11 -12.06
C ARG A 291 -7.90 5.76 -11.75
N THR A 292 -7.34 4.71 -12.36
CA THR A 292 -7.72 3.32 -12.11
C THR A 292 -7.51 2.92 -10.65
N ASN A 293 -6.39 3.34 -10.04
CA ASN A 293 -6.15 3.21 -8.60
C ASN A 293 -6.37 4.57 -7.95
N GLN A 294 -7.61 4.81 -7.54
CA GLN A 294 -7.99 6.05 -6.87
C GLN A 294 -7.23 6.21 -5.54
N PRO A 295 -6.64 7.38 -5.26
CA PRO A 295 -6.12 7.70 -3.94
C PRO A 295 -7.25 7.75 -2.89
N ALA A 296 -7.33 6.74 -2.04
CA ALA A 296 -8.34 6.67 -0.99
C ALA A 296 -7.86 7.36 0.30
N SER A 297 -8.71 8.21 0.88
CA SER A 297 -8.52 8.72 2.24
C SER A 297 -8.98 7.68 3.27
N LYS A 298 -8.08 7.31 4.19
CA LYS A 298 -8.33 6.39 5.32
C LYS A 298 -8.82 7.11 6.58
N THR A 299 -8.93 8.43 6.52
CA THR A 299 -9.15 9.34 7.64
C THR A 299 -10.45 10.10 7.44
N ASN A 300 -10.96 10.66 8.53
CA ASN A 300 -12.12 11.52 8.49
C ASN A 300 -11.81 12.84 7.77
N ALA A 301 -12.85 13.41 7.18
CA ALA A 301 -12.77 14.73 6.59
C ALA A 301 -12.46 15.79 7.66
N ARG A 302 -11.70 16.81 7.29
CA ARG A 302 -11.29 17.90 8.20
C ARG A 302 -10.76 19.11 7.45
N VAL A 303 -10.87 20.26 8.08
CA VAL A 303 -10.25 21.50 7.64
C VAL A 303 -8.90 21.66 8.35
N LEU A 304 -7.84 21.93 7.59
CA LEU A 304 -6.49 22.16 8.08
C LEU A 304 -6.11 23.64 7.84
N PRO A 305 -5.74 24.38 8.90
CA PRO A 305 -5.25 25.74 8.73
C PRO A 305 -3.85 25.75 8.11
N LEU A 306 -3.56 26.78 7.32
CA LEU A 306 -2.27 27.04 6.69
C LEU A 306 -1.62 28.27 7.30
N GLY A 307 -0.30 28.23 7.50
CA GLY A 307 0.49 29.43 7.78
C GLY A 307 0.67 30.29 6.53
N GLY A 308 1.10 31.55 6.69
CA GLY A 308 1.26 32.52 5.60
C GLY A 308 2.11 31.99 4.44
N ARG A 309 3.34 31.55 4.72
CA ARG A 309 4.24 30.99 3.68
C ARG A 309 3.65 29.81 2.91
N LEU A 310 2.92 28.91 3.58
CA LEU A 310 2.30 27.76 2.92
C LEU A 310 1.07 28.18 2.09
N THR A 311 0.35 29.22 2.54
CA THR A 311 -0.76 29.84 1.82
C THR A 311 -0.25 30.48 0.52
N GLU A 312 0.81 31.27 0.61
CA GLU A 312 1.49 31.90 -0.54
C GLU A 312 2.01 30.87 -1.53
N LEU A 313 2.71 29.83 -1.04
CA LEU A 313 3.21 28.74 -1.88
C LEU A 313 2.10 28.05 -2.67
N LEU A 314 0.95 27.78 -2.04
CA LEU A 314 -0.18 27.16 -2.73
C LEU A 314 -0.86 28.10 -3.69
N HIS A 315 -0.96 29.38 -3.35
CA HIS A 315 -1.46 30.40 -4.27
C HIS A 315 -0.57 30.46 -5.51
N GLU A 316 0.75 30.52 -5.34
CA GLU A 316 1.71 30.51 -6.43
C GLU A 316 1.58 29.25 -7.30
N TRP A 317 1.48 28.07 -6.68
CA TRP A 317 1.25 26.82 -7.39
C TRP A 317 -0.02 26.87 -8.24
N ILE A 318 -1.15 27.27 -7.64
CA ILE A 318 -2.48 27.23 -8.27
C ILE A 318 -2.61 28.27 -9.38
N VAL A 319 -2.04 29.47 -9.19
CA VAL A 319 -2.22 30.61 -10.08
C VAL A 319 -1.13 30.70 -11.14
N HIS A 320 0.13 30.42 -10.81
CA HIS A 320 1.28 30.71 -11.68
C HIS A 320 1.94 29.49 -12.30
N HIS A 321 1.84 28.31 -11.69
CA HIS A 321 2.52 27.10 -12.17
C HIS A 321 1.55 26.09 -12.79
N ARG A 322 0.54 25.65 -12.03
CA ARG A 322 -0.44 24.64 -12.45
C ARG A 322 -1.16 25.01 -13.76
N PRO A 323 -1.59 26.26 -14.02
CA PRO A 323 -2.32 26.59 -15.25
C PRO A 323 -1.46 26.51 -16.52
N LYS A 324 -0.13 26.60 -16.40
CA LYS A 324 0.82 26.47 -17.53
C LYS A 324 0.95 25.02 -18.01
N ILE A 325 0.52 24.05 -17.21
CA ILE A 325 0.60 22.63 -17.55
C ILE A 325 -0.59 22.25 -18.45
N ARG A 326 -0.29 21.81 -19.68
CA ARG A 326 -1.29 21.36 -20.65
C ARG A 326 -2.21 20.31 -20.04
N GLY A 327 -3.52 20.56 -20.05
CA GLY A 327 -4.53 19.62 -19.56
C GLY A 327 -4.92 19.80 -18.08
N ALA A 328 -4.14 20.51 -17.27
CA ALA A 328 -4.43 20.66 -15.84
C ALA A 328 -5.73 21.42 -15.54
N ARG A 329 -6.13 22.35 -16.41
CA ARG A 329 -7.39 23.11 -16.29
C ARG A 329 -8.65 22.29 -16.62
N LYS A 330 -8.51 21.06 -17.13
CA LYS A 330 -9.64 20.21 -17.54
C LYS A 330 -10.27 19.43 -16.39
N HIS A 331 -9.73 19.52 -15.18
CA HIS A 331 -10.22 18.80 -14.01
C HIS A 331 -9.83 19.54 -12.71
N PRO A 332 -10.45 19.20 -11.56
CA PRO A 332 -10.25 19.97 -10.33
C PRO A 332 -9.04 19.56 -9.48
N PHE A 333 -8.40 18.42 -9.72
CA PHE A 333 -7.30 17.92 -8.86
C PHE A 333 -6.10 18.88 -8.71
N LEU A 334 -5.67 19.14 -7.48
CA LEU A 334 -4.61 20.10 -7.14
C LEU A 334 -3.24 19.68 -7.71
N ILE A 335 -2.86 18.40 -7.53
CA ILE A 335 -1.55 17.88 -7.92
C ILE A 335 -1.65 17.11 -9.24
N VAL A 336 -0.91 17.59 -10.24
CA VAL A 336 -0.97 17.09 -11.63
C VAL A 336 0.38 16.63 -12.14
N SER A 337 0.35 15.73 -13.12
CA SER A 337 1.50 15.36 -13.93
C SER A 337 1.98 16.55 -14.76
N SER A 338 3.27 16.87 -14.71
CA SER A 338 3.83 18.00 -15.46
C SER A 338 3.87 17.77 -16.97
N SER A 339 3.74 16.52 -17.45
CA SER A 339 3.84 16.19 -18.87
C SER A 339 2.51 16.29 -19.63
N ASP A 340 1.41 15.91 -18.99
CA ASP A 340 0.08 15.79 -19.63
C ASP A 340 -1.06 16.38 -18.79
N GLY A 341 -0.74 17.00 -17.65
CA GLY A 341 -1.69 17.67 -16.79
C GLY A 341 -2.67 16.76 -16.06
N LYS A 342 -2.61 15.43 -16.26
CA LYS A 342 -3.52 14.48 -15.61
C LYS A 342 -3.31 14.43 -14.09
N PRO A 343 -4.32 13.98 -13.31
CA PRO A 343 -4.18 13.82 -11.87
C PRO A 343 -3.02 12.88 -11.54
N LEU A 344 -2.12 13.31 -10.65
CA LEU A 344 -0.90 12.55 -10.35
C LEU A 344 -1.24 11.22 -9.67
N SER A 345 -0.50 10.15 -10.00
CA SER A 345 -0.73 8.80 -9.46
C SER A 345 0.04 8.54 -8.16
N LEU A 346 -0.44 7.58 -7.35
CA LEU A 346 0.25 7.13 -6.14
C LEU A 346 1.67 6.58 -6.41
N SER A 347 1.88 5.94 -7.57
CA SER A 347 3.19 5.40 -7.95
C SER A 347 4.20 6.52 -8.22
N MET A 348 3.76 7.67 -8.72
CA MET A 348 4.62 8.83 -8.94
C MET A 348 5.11 9.46 -7.64
N VAL A 349 4.28 9.53 -6.59
CA VAL A 349 4.72 9.96 -5.24
C VAL A 349 5.80 8.99 -4.71
N ASN A 350 5.62 7.68 -4.90
CA ASN A 350 6.63 6.70 -4.48
C ASN A 350 7.91 6.78 -5.32
N LYS A 351 7.82 7.14 -6.60
CA LYS A 351 8.97 7.39 -7.47
C LYS A 351 9.74 8.62 -6.99
N MET A 352 9.03 9.72 -6.68
CA MET A 352 9.61 10.94 -6.13
C MET A 352 10.41 10.66 -4.86
N MET A 353 9.81 9.96 -3.88
CA MET A 353 10.49 9.58 -2.63
C MET A 353 11.71 8.68 -2.86
N ARG A 354 11.61 7.74 -3.81
CA ARG A 354 12.75 6.88 -4.20
C ARG A 354 13.89 7.70 -4.77
N GLN A 355 13.59 8.62 -5.69
CA GLN A 355 14.62 9.45 -6.31
C GLN A 355 15.36 10.29 -5.27
N LEU A 356 14.65 10.94 -4.34
CA LEU A 356 15.26 11.69 -3.24
C LEU A 356 16.29 10.84 -2.47
N ARG A 357 15.86 9.74 -1.86
CA ARG A 357 16.77 8.90 -1.04
C ARG A 357 17.87 8.18 -1.81
N SER A 358 17.72 8.02 -3.13
CA SER A 358 18.71 7.30 -3.94
C SER A 358 19.74 8.22 -4.59
N ARG A 359 19.44 9.52 -4.72
CA ARG A 359 20.26 10.47 -5.48
C ARG A 359 20.77 11.64 -4.65
N VAL A 360 20.16 11.93 -3.50
CA VAL A 360 20.57 13.03 -2.63
C VAL A 360 21.39 12.46 -1.48
N PRO A 361 22.68 12.80 -1.39
CA PRO A 361 23.52 12.42 -0.25
C PRO A 361 22.97 13.01 1.06
N GLY A 362 23.06 12.21 2.12
CA GLY A 362 22.58 12.60 3.45
C GLY A 362 21.07 12.46 3.66
N LEU A 363 20.33 11.81 2.74
CA LEU A 363 18.94 11.42 3.00
C LEU A 363 18.83 9.92 3.30
N PRO A 364 18.00 9.53 4.27
CA PRO A 364 17.93 8.15 4.73
C PRO A 364 17.18 7.23 3.77
N SER A 365 17.54 5.94 3.78
CA SER A 365 17.03 4.91 2.87
C SER A 365 15.53 4.60 3.05
N GLU A 366 14.99 4.94 4.21
CA GLU A 366 13.62 4.72 4.66
C GLU A 366 12.70 5.90 4.30
N LEU A 367 13.26 7.02 3.82
CA LEU A 367 12.51 8.21 3.43
C LEU A 367 11.33 7.84 2.51
N SER A 368 10.15 8.18 2.99
CA SER A 368 8.89 7.91 2.32
C SER A 368 7.81 8.87 2.81
N ALA A 369 6.71 8.98 2.06
CA ALA A 369 5.57 9.79 2.47
C ALA A 369 4.98 9.40 3.84
N HIS A 370 5.15 8.14 4.27
CA HIS A 370 4.70 7.72 5.59
C HIS A 370 5.64 8.23 6.70
N VAL A 371 6.95 8.26 6.44
CA VAL A 371 7.96 8.78 7.38
C VAL A 371 7.79 10.28 7.57
N LEU A 372 7.45 11.05 6.52
CA LEU A 372 7.10 12.47 6.67
C LEU A 372 5.93 12.69 7.63
N ARG A 373 4.94 11.80 7.61
CA ARG A 373 3.83 11.83 8.56
C ARG A 373 4.27 11.50 9.99
N HIS A 374 5.22 10.58 10.19
CA HIS A 374 5.80 10.35 11.52
C HIS A 374 6.54 11.59 12.01
N THR A 375 7.36 12.18 11.13
CA THR A 375 8.10 13.43 11.40
C THR A 375 7.16 14.53 11.89
N TRP A 376 6.03 14.76 11.21
CA TRP A 376 5.02 15.73 11.68
C TRP A 376 4.45 15.39 13.06
N ASN A 377 4.25 14.10 13.41
CA ASN A 377 3.75 13.74 14.74
C ASN A 377 4.80 13.98 15.83
N ASP A 378 6.06 13.68 15.54
CA ASP A 378 7.18 13.94 16.43
C ASP A 378 7.29 15.46 16.67
N ASP A 379 7.30 16.26 15.60
CA ASP A 379 7.31 17.74 15.66
C ASP A 379 6.10 18.30 16.44
N PHE A 380 4.92 17.70 16.26
CA PHE A 380 3.71 18.10 16.98
C PHE A 380 3.83 17.79 18.48
N SER A 381 4.34 16.62 18.86
CA SER A 381 4.62 16.29 20.26
C SER A 381 5.56 17.31 20.89
N ASP A 382 6.65 17.64 20.20
CA ASP A 382 7.66 18.59 20.67
C ASP A 382 7.08 19.99 20.86
N ALA A 383 6.20 20.42 19.95
CA ALA A 383 5.48 21.68 20.07
C ALA A 383 4.48 21.69 21.23
N MET A 384 3.85 20.54 21.54
CA MET A 384 2.93 20.41 22.68
C MET A 384 3.69 20.39 24.01
N ASP A 385 4.84 19.70 24.06
CA ASP A 385 5.74 19.67 25.22
C ASP A 385 6.22 21.08 25.58
N LYS A 386 6.70 21.85 24.59
CA LYS A 386 7.12 23.24 24.78
C LYS A 386 6.01 24.16 25.29
N LYS A 387 4.75 23.82 25.01
CA LYS A 387 3.57 24.57 25.46
C LYS A 387 2.98 24.03 26.77
N GLY A 388 3.56 22.98 27.36
CA GLY A 388 3.05 22.34 28.57
C GLY A 388 1.67 21.72 28.40
N VAL A 389 1.31 21.27 27.19
CA VAL A 389 -0.02 20.72 26.91
C VAL A 389 -0.14 19.30 27.48
N PRO A 390 -1.17 18.99 28.30
CA PRO A 390 -1.37 17.64 28.83
C PRO A 390 -1.56 16.58 27.74
N GLY A 391 -1.11 15.35 28.02
CA GLY A 391 -1.09 14.26 27.04
C GLY A 391 -2.47 13.84 26.50
N ASP A 392 -3.53 13.94 27.31
CA ASP A 392 -4.90 13.64 26.87
C ASP A 392 -5.42 14.71 25.88
N GLN A 393 -5.06 15.98 26.13
CA GLN A 393 -5.40 17.11 25.28
C GLN A 393 -4.61 17.07 23.96
N GLU A 394 -3.31 16.77 24.03
CA GLU A 394 -2.44 16.49 22.89
C GLU A 394 -3.05 15.40 22.00
N ALA A 395 -3.49 14.28 22.59
CA ALA A 395 -4.10 13.17 21.85
C ALA A 395 -5.38 13.60 21.11
N LYS A 396 -6.26 14.39 21.75
CA LYS A 396 -7.49 14.91 21.13
C LYS A 396 -7.18 15.85 19.95
N TRP A 397 -6.26 16.80 20.15
CA TRP A 397 -5.87 17.75 19.10
C TRP A 397 -5.19 17.06 17.92
N ARG A 398 -4.27 16.13 18.20
CA ARG A 398 -3.62 15.30 17.18
C ARG A 398 -4.66 14.52 16.40
N ALA A 399 -5.59 13.83 17.07
CA ALA A 399 -6.62 13.04 16.39
C ALA A 399 -7.50 13.88 15.45
N ARG A 400 -7.88 15.10 15.86
CA ARG A 400 -8.59 16.06 15.01
C ARG A 400 -7.77 16.42 13.77
N LEU A 401 -6.54 16.89 13.94
CA LEU A 401 -5.66 17.32 12.84
C LEU A 401 -5.26 16.15 11.92
N MET A 402 -5.27 14.93 12.45
CA MET A 402 -4.90 13.73 11.71
C MET A 402 -6.08 12.98 11.11
N GLY A 403 -7.31 13.39 11.40
CA GLY A 403 -8.54 12.76 10.94
C GLY A 403 -8.71 11.34 11.46
N TRP A 404 -8.28 11.05 12.69
CA TRP A 404 -8.43 9.73 13.29
C TRP A 404 -9.78 9.56 13.97
N ARG A 405 -10.36 8.36 13.83
CA ARG A 405 -11.62 7.98 14.50
C ARG A 405 -11.44 7.56 15.96
N SER A 406 -10.25 7.10 16.31
CA SER A 406 -9.91 6.61 17.64
C SER A 406 -8.53 7.12 18.02
N LEU A 407 -8.37 7.50 19.29
CA LEU A 407 -7.12 7.98 19.86
C LEU A 407 -6.01 6.91 19.78
N ALA A 408 -6.37 5.63 19.85
CA ALA A 408 -5.43 4.51 19.70
C ALA A 408 -4.76 4.45 18.31
N SER A 409 -5.25 5.22 17.32
CA SER A 409 -4.58 5.37 16.03
C SER A 409 -3.27 6.16 16.14
N GLY A 410 -3.10 6.94 17.21
CA GLY A 410 -1.93 7.77 17.47
C GLY A 410 -0.79 7.04 18.17
N GLU A 411 -1.05 5.94 18.85
CA GLU A 411 -0.05 5.17 19.59
C GLU A 411 1.16 4.80 18.73
N ALA A 412 0.93 4.37 17.48
CA ALA A 412 1.98 4.00 16.54
C ALA A 412 2.89 5.18 16.12
N TYR A 413 2.45 6.42 16.35
CA TYR A 413 3.21 7.63 16.06
C TYR A 413 3.90 8.22 17.30
N LEU A 414 3.56 7.74 18.50
CA LEU A 414 4.09 8.28 19.76
C LEU A 414 5.37 7.59 20.24
N ARG A 415 5.79 6.52 19.57
CA ARG A 415 6.87 5.66 20.04
C ARG A 415 8.17 6.41 20.35
N ARG A 416 8.63 7.23 19.40
CA ARG A 416 9.88 7.99 19.53
C ARG A 416 9.79 8.99 20.69
N THR A 417 8.68 9.73 20.75
CA THR A 417 8.40 10.67 21.85
C THR A 417 8.36 9.96 23.20
N VAL A 418 7.65 8.84 23.32
CA VAL A 418 7.54 8.07 24.57
C VAL A 418 8.91 7.56 25.00
N ARG A 419 9.69 6.98 24.07
CA ARG A 419 11.06 6.54 24.33
C ARG A 419 11.91 7.72 24.84
N ARG A 420 11.96 8.83 24.11
CA ARG A 420 12.73 10.01 24.50
C ARG A 420 12.31 10.58 25.86
N ARG A 421 11.01 10.69 26.13
CA ARG A 421 10.48 11.16 27.42
C ARG A 421 10.88 10.23 28.56
N ALA A 422 10.81 8.91 28.35
CA ALA A 422 11.23 7.92 29.35
C ALA A 422 12.75 7.96 29.59
N ASP A 423 13.55 8.04 28.53
CA ASP A 423 15.01 8.11 28.60
C ASP A 423 15.46 9.38 29.34
N ASN A 424 14.87 10.55 29.00
CA ASN A 424 15.15 11.81 29.68
C ASN A 424 14.76 11.77 31.16
N ALA A 425 13.59 11.21 31.49
CA ALA A 425 13.15 11.08 32.88
C ALA A 425 14.10 10.19 33.69
N LEU A 426 14.58 9.09 33.10
CA LEU A 426 15.56 8.21 33.73
C LEU A 426 16.91 8.91 33.93
N ALA A 427 17.40 9.65 32.92
CA ALA A 427 18.63 10.43 33.01
C ALA A 427 18.52 11.53 34.10
N ASP A 428 17.40 12.24 34.17
CA ASP A 428 17.14 13.24 35.20
C ASP A 428 17.12 12.62 36.60
N MET A 429 16.56 11.42 36.75
CA MET A 429 16.60 10.69 38.02
C MET A 429 18.02 10.31 38.41
N GLN A 430 18.85 9.85 37.47
CA GLN A 430 20.26 9.52 37.71
C GLN A 430 21.06 10.76 38.11
N ASN A 431 20.90 11.86 37.39
CA ASN A 431 21.60 13.13 37.67
C ASN A 431 21.25 13.71 39.05
N ARG A 432 20.05 13.44 39.58
CA ARG A 432 19.66 13.83 40.94
C ARG A 432 20.29 12.97 42.04
N LEU A 433 20.71 11.75 41.70
CA LEU A 433 21.38 10.83 42.62
C LEU A 433 22.89 11.05 42.68
N GLU A 434 23.46 11.80 41.72
CA GLU A 434 24.84 12.26 41.81
C GLU A 434 24.99 13.25 42.98
N ILE A 435 25.48 12.75 44.11
CA ILE A 435 25.92 13.58 45.23
C ILE A 435 27.07 14.45 44.72
N ARG A 436 26.85 15.75 44.61
CA ARG A 436 27.94 16.72 44.38
C ARG A 436 28.83 16.69 45.62
N HIS A 437 29.96 16.01 45.52
CA HIS A 437 31.06 16.20 46.47
C HIS A 437 31.56 17.65 46.29
N HIS A 438 31.26 18.49 47.28
CA HIS A 438 31.77 19.85 47.39
C HIS A 438 33.22 19.86 47.86
#